data_AF-A0A229TVE8-F1
#
_entry.id   AF-A0A229TVE8-F1
#
_cell.length_a   1.000
_cell.length_b   1.000
_cell.length_c   1.000
_cell.angle_alpha   90.00
_cell.angle_beta   90.00
_cell.angle_gamma   90.00
#
_symmetry.space_group_name_H-M   'P 1'
#
loop_
_entity.id
_entity.type
_entity.pdbx_description
1 polymer ?
#
loop_
_entity_poly.entity_id
_entity_poly.type
_entity_poly.pdbx_seq_one_letter_code
_entity_poly.pdbx_strand_id
1 'polypeptide(L)'
;MTATQAPGRPGKIIAVHLNYRSRAAQRGRTPAYPSYFLKPATSVAASGDVLERPLGAQLLGFEGEIALVIGQTTRRVTPEEGWSRVSGVTAANDLGIYDLRAADRGSNLRSKGGDGFTPLGPVVLPAGELDPARLRVRTWVNGVLRQEDTTGGVLFGFGRLVADLSQLITLEPGDVILTGTPAGASVVVPGDVVEVEVDGCGHTTGRLVTPIAEGTVPFGPYGALPRAEDDLRADAHGTRPFVLTADLRRRLESVGTATLAAQLRRRGHDDVTIDGLSPAKPGRRFAGQARTLRYLPCRADLFDERGGGHNAQKRVIDSLGPGEVLVMEARGERGAGTVGDILALRAQVRGAAGIVTDGGVRDIAAVAALDIPVHHAGAHPSVLGRRHVPWDIDVPVACGGAAVRPGDVIVGDDDGVLVIPPPLAEEVVAAAEEQERQETFIAAQVAAGEPVAGLYPMDEHWRARYADWLAGQ
;
A
#
# COMPACT_ATOMS: atom_id res chain seq x y z
N MET A 1 21.40 6.90 -34.97
CA MET A 1 20.32 7.26 -35.91
C MET A 1 19.55 8.40 -35.28
N THR A 2 19.24 9.48 -36.00
CA THR A 2 18.55 10.65 -35.44
C THR A 2 17.21 10.27 -34.83
N ALA A 3 16.90 10.81 -33.65
CA ALA A 3 15.63 10.59 -32.97
C ALA A 3 14.44 10.82 -33.93
N THR A 4 13.51 9.88 -33.98
CA THR A 4 12.38 9.90 -34.92
C THR A 4 11.12 10.36 -34.22
N GLN A 5 10.17 10.86 -35.00
CA GLN A 5 8.83 11.23 -34.55
C GLN A 5 8.13 10.02 -33.87
N ALA A 6 7.20 10.31 -32.96
CA ALA A 6 6.40 9.32 -32.23
C ALA A 6 5.91 8.16 -33.13
N PRO A 7 5.83 6.93 -32.61
CA PRO A 7 5.33 5.81 -33.40
C PRO A 7 3.91 6.14 -33.88
N GLY A 8 3.62 5.77 -35.13
CA GLY A 8 2.28 5.92 -35.72
C GLY A 8 1.27 5.01 -35.02
N ARG A 9 0.48 4.25 -35.78
CA ARG A 9 -0.45 3.29 -35.19
C ARG A 9 0.21 1.91 -35.06
N PRO A 10 0.49 1.41 -33.84
CA PRO A 10 1.08 0.08 -33.63
C PRO A 10 0.15 -1.03 -34.11
N GLY A 11 0.71 -2.18 -34.50
CA GLY A 11 -0.09 -3.37 -34.78
C GLY A 11 -0.83 -3.85 -33.53
N LYS A 12 -0.10 -3.91 -32.41
CA LYS A 12 -0.64 -4.17 -31.07
C LYS A 12 0.11 -3.40 -29.99
N ILE A 13 -0.62 -3.10 -28.91
CA ILE A 13 -0.11 -2.46 -27.70
C ILE A 13 -0.35 -3.44 -26.55
N ILE A 14 0.74 -3.93 -25.97
CA ILE A 14 0.71 -4.87 -24.85
C ILE A 14 1.21 -4.14 -23.61
N ALA A 15 0.41 -4.10 -22.56
CA ALA A 15 0.75 -3.38 -21.33
C ALA A 15 0.93 -4.33 -20.16
N VAL A 16 1.88 -4.04 -19.27
CA VAL A 16 2.19 -4.83 -18.07
C VAL A 16 1.40 -4.31 -16.88
N HIS A 17 0.65 -5.17 -16.19
CA HIS A 17 -0.20 -4.76 -15.06
C HIS A 17 0.55 -4.14 -13.87
N LEU A 18 1.74 -4.67 -13.57
CA LEU A 18 2.54 -4.26 -12.42
C LEU A 18 4.00 -4.66 -12.62
N ASN A 19 4.89 -3.68 -12.70
CA ASN A 19 6.31 -3.93 -12.95
C ASN A 19 7.28 -3.09 -12.12
N TYR A 20 6.83 -2.28 -11.17
CA TYR A 20 7.72 -1.50 -10.29
C TYR A 20 7.57 -1.95 -8.84
N ARG A 21 8.69 -2.08 -8.12
CA ARG A 21 8.70 -2.40 -6.67
C ARG A 21 7.93 -1.35 -5.88
N SER A 22 8.11 -0.07 -6.22
CA SER A 22 7.40 1.06 -5.60
C SER A 22 5.89 0.92 -5.74
N ARG A 23 5.39 0.62 -6.96
CA ARG A 23 3.97 0.39 -7.23
C ARG A 23 3.44 -0.89 -6.59
N ALA A 24 4.25 -1.94 -6.51
CA ALA A 24 3.90 -3.20 -5.86
C ALA A 24 3.70 -3.03 -4.35
N ALA A 25 4.61 -2.29 -3.71
CA ALA A 25 4.49 -1.90 -2.31
C ALA A 25 3.23 -1.05 -2.07
N GLN A 26 2.95 -0.06 -2.94
CA GLN A 26 1.73 0.75 -2.85
C GLN A 26 0.45 -0.11 -2.93
N ARG A 27 0.45 -1.17 -3.74
CA ARG A 27 -0.69 -2.09 -3.88
C ARG A 27 -0.70 -3.25 -2.88
N GLY A 28 0.26 -3.30 -1.95
CA GLY A 28 0.37 -4.39 -0.97
C GLY A 28 0.58 -5.78 -1.57
N ARG A 29 1.02 -5.89 -2.84
CA ARG A 29 1.22 -7.18 -3.52
C ARG A 29 2.38 -7.13 -4.50
N THR A 30 3.22 -8.15 -4.49
CA THR A 30 4.31 -8.32 -5.46
C THR A 30 4.09 -9.58 -6.29
N PRO A 31 3.90 -9.48 -7.62
CA PRO A 31 3.68 -10.63 -8.48
C PRO A 31 4.99 -11.41 -8.69
N ALA A 32 4.90 -12.74 -8.77
CA ALA A 32 6.05 -13.60 -9.09
C ALA A 32 6.40 -13.62 -10.59
N TYR A 33 5.42 -13.35 -11.44
CA TYR A 33 5.52 -13.37 -12.90
C TYR A 33 4.81 -12.15 -13.50
N PRO A 34 5.26 -11.64 -14.67
CA PRO A 34 4.55 -10.57 -15.35
C PRO A 34 3.15 -11.03 -15.81
N SER A 35 2.22 -10.09 -15.90
CA SER A 35 0.89 -10.32 -16.48
C SER A 35 0.53 -9.13 -17.36
N TYR A 36 -0.23 -9.40 -18.42
CA TYR A 36 -0.39 -8.46 -19.53
C TYR A 36 -1.86 -8.24 -19.87
N PHE A 37 -2.13 -7.10 -20.50
CA PHE A 37 -3.40 -6.81 -21.17
C PHE A 37 -3.14 -6.09 -22.49
N LEU A 38 -4.16 -6.01 -23.34
CA LEU A 38 -4.09 -5.34 -24.62
C LEU A 38 -4.79 -3.98 -24.54
N LYS A 39 -4.17 -2.97 -25.16
CA LYS A 39 -4.81 -1.70 -25.46
C LYS A 39 -5.09 -1.64 -26.97
N PRO A 40 -6.30 -1.24 -27.40
CA PRO A 40 -6.62 -1.08 -28.82
C PRO A 40 -5.69 -0.04 -29.46
N ALA A 41 -5.24 -0.29 -30.70
CA ALA A 41 -4.40 0.66 -31.41
C ALA A 41 -5.11 2.00 -31.73
N THR A 42 -6.44 2.08 -31.64
CA THR A 42 -7.19 3.35 -31.73
C THR A 42 -6.96 4.26 -30.53
N SER A 43 -6.51 3.73 -29.40
CA SER A 43 -6.25 4.52 -28.19
C SER A 43 -5.01 5.41 -28.28
N VAL A 44 -4.21 5.30 -29.34
CA VAL A 44 -2.99 6.12 -29.49
C VAL A 44 -3.34 7.58 -29.70
N ALA A 45 -2.62 8.46 -29.01
CA ALA A 45 -2.64 9.91 -29.19
C ALA A 45 -1.22 10.47 -29.29
N ALA A 46 -1.09 11.63 -29.92
CA ALA A 46 0.15 12.39 -29.99
C ALA A 46 0.30 13.36 -28.81
N SER A 47 1.51 13.87 -28.62
CA SER A 47 1.75 14.93 -27.66
C SER A 47 0.99 16.21 -28.04
N GLY A 48 0.22 16.75 -27.10
CA GLY A 48 -0.62 17.93 -27.28
C GLY A 48 -2.08 17.60 -27.63
N ASP A 49 -2.40 16.37 -28.00
CA ASP A 49 -3.78 15.95 -28.22
C ASP A 49 -4.57 16.00 -26.90
N VAL A 50 -5.77 16.58 -26.96
CA VAL A 50 -6.66 16.67 -25.80
C VAL A 50 -7.32 15.32 -25.56
N LEU A 51 -7.20 14.81 -24.34
CA LEU A 51 -7.91 13.61 -23.91
C LEU A 51 -9.22 14.01 -23.22
N GLU A 52 -10.32 13.45 -23.71
CA GLU A 52 -11.62 13.58 -23.07
C GLU A 52 -11.78 12.57 -21.93
N ARG A 53 -12.03 13.05 -20.72
CA ARG A 53 -12.64 12.24 -19.66
C ARG A 53 -14.12 12.08 -19.99
N PRO A 54 -14.63 10.86 -20.25
CA PRO A 54 -16.02 10.67 -20.64
C PRO A 54 -17.00 11.22 -19.60
N LEU A 55 -18.10 11.83 -20.06
CA LEU A 55 -19.11 12.41 -19.17
C LEU A 55 -19.71 11.34 -18.25
N GLY A 56 -19.70 11.61 -16.94
CA GLY A 56 -20.17 10.67 -15.91
C GLY A 56 -19.09 9.74 -15.36
N ALA A 57 -17.89 9.73 -15.95
CA ALA A 57 -16.70 9.16 -15.34
C ALA A 57 -16.06 10.17 -14.37
N GLN A 58 -15.53 9.68 -13.26
CA GLN A 58 -14.91 10.50 -12.22
C GLN A 58 -13.42 10.20 -12.07
N LEU A 59 -13.02 8.93 -12.12
CA LEU A 59 -11.67 8.49 -11.79
C LEU A 59 -10.86 8.19 -13.05
N LEU A 60 -10.47 9.25 -13.77
CA LEU A 60 -9.50 9.13 -14.87
C LEU A 60 -8.09 9.10 -14.28
N GLY A 61 -7.47 7.93 -14.29
CA GLY A 61 -6.12 7.77 -13.77
C GLY A 61 -5.04 7.87 -14.83
N PHE A 62 -3.93 8.54 -14.48
CA PHE A 62 -2.71 8.58 -15.28
C PHE A 62 -1.69 7.56 -14.77
N GLU A 63 -0.91 7.00 -15.68
CA GLU A 63 0.14 6.03 -15.39
C GLU A 63 1.29 6.29 -16.37
N GLY A 64 2.28 7.10 -15.97
CA GLY A 64 3.44 7.36 -16.83
C GLY A 64 4.34 6.13 -16.93
N GLU A 65 4.73 5.77 -18.15
CA GLU A 65 5.47 4.54 -18.45
C GLU A 65 6.59 4.74 -19.46
N ILE A 66 7.55 3.82 -19.42
CA ILE A 66 8.52 3.60 -20.50
C ILE A 66 7.86 2.67 -21.51
N ALA A 67 7.78 3.09 -22.77
CA ALA A 67 7.27 2.26 -23.86
C ALA A 67 8.42 1.76 -24.74
N LEU A 68 8.40 0.47 -25.07
CA LEU A 68 9.33 -0.18 -25.99
C LEU A 68 8.67 -0.30 -27.36
N VAL A 69 9.38 0.07 -28.42
CA VAL A 69 8.97 -0.14 -29.81
C VAL A 69 9.73 -1.34 -30.37
N ILE A 70 9.02 -2.36 -30.83
CA ILE A 70 9.63 -3.55 -31.43
C ILE A 70 10.13 -3.19 -32.83
N GLY A 71 11.38 -3.56 -33.14
CA GLY A 71 12.05 -3.21 -34.40
C GLY A 71 12.01 -4.29 -35.47
N GLN A 72 11.86 -5.55 -35.05
CA GLN A 72 11.91 -6.70 -35.93
C GLN A 72 10.96 -7.81 -35.46
N THR A 73 10.50 -8.64 -36.39
CA THR A 73 9.67 -9.80 -36.07
C THR A 73 10.38 -10.68 -35.05
N THR A 74 9.73 -10.90 -33.91
CA THR A 74 10.32 -11.50 -32.72
C THR A 74 9.44 -12.62 -32.20
N ARG A 75 10.05 -13.81 -32.03
CA ARG A 75 9.36 -15.00 -31.55
C ARG A 75 10.33 -15.91 -30.82
N ARG A 76 9.94 -16.38 -29.62
CA ARG A 76 10.65 -17.35 -28.77
C ARG A 76 12.13 -16.99 -28.56
N VAL A 77 12.40 -15.71 -28.29
CA VAL A 77 13.76 -15.23 -27.97
C VAL A 77 14.06 -15.44 -26.48
N THR A 78 15.33 -15.50 -26.11
CA THR A 78 15.73 -15.55 -24.70
C THR A 78 15.68 -14.15 -24.06
N PRO A 79 15.65 -14.04 -22.72
CA PRO A 79 15.70 -12.74 -22.03
C PRO A 79 16.90 -11.87 -22.43
N GLU A 80 18.06 -12.49 -22.69
CA GLU A 80 19.29 -11.81 -23.09
C GLU A 80 19.18 -11.23 -24.51
N GLU A 81 18.47 -11.92 -25.40
CA GLU A 81 18.20 -11.47 -26.77
C GLU A 81 17.07 -10.43 -26.85
N GLY A 82 16.22 -10.33 -25.83
CA GLY A 82 15.00 -9.53 -25.88
C GLY A 82 15.24 -8.04 -26.17
N TRP A 83 16.27 -7.44 -25.57
CA TRP A 83 16.58 -6.02 -25.78
C TRP A 83 17.00 -5.71 -27.22
N SER A 84 17.75 -6.61 -27.87
CA SER A 84 18.19 -6.40 -29.26
C SER A 84 17.05 -6.48 -30.28
N ARG A 85 15.81 -6.71 -29.84
CA ARG A 85 14.59 -6.70 -30.66
C ARG A 85 13.85 -5.37 -30.61
N VAL A 86 14.21 -4.51 -29.67
CA VAL A 86 13.63 -3.17 -29.49
C VAL A 86 14.36 -2.22 -30.46
N SER A 87 13.61 -1.49 -31.30
CA SER A 87 14.17 -0.43 -32.15
C SER A 87 14.30 0.89 -31.42
N GLY A 88 13.40 1.16 -30.48
CA GLY A 88 13.42 2.41 -29.73
C GLY A 88 12.60 2.42 -28.45
N VAL A 89 12.81 3.47 -27.68
CA VAL A 89 12.13 3.77 -26.41
C VAL A 89 11.43 5.12 -26.53
N THR A 90 10.21 5.22 -26.02
CA THR A 90 9.48 6.49 -25.97
C THR A 90 8.75 6.63 -24.63
N ALA A 91 8.30 7.84 -24.30
CA ALA A 91 7.40 8.05 -23.17
C ALA A 91 5.98 7.65 -23.55
N ALA A 92 5.24 7.18 -22.56
CA ALA A 92 3.84 6.80 -22.71
C ALA A 92 3.03 7.16 -21.46
N ASN A 93 1.73 7.36 -21.63
CA ASN A 93 0.80 7.48 -20.52
C ASN A 93 -0.31 6.43 -20.67
N ASP A 94 -0.34 5.44 -19.77
CA ASP A 94 -1.36 4.38 -19.75
C ASP A 94 -2.63 4.86 -19.01
N LEU A 95 -3.33 5.80 -19.63
CA LEU A 95 -4.56 6.38 -19.09
C LEU A 95 -5.68 5.35 -19.00
N GLY A 96 -6.57 5.54 -18.03
CA GLY A 96 -7.78 4.73 -17.93
C GLY A 96 -8.83 5.25 -16.95
N ILE A 97 -10.08 4.86 -17.20
CA ILE A 97 -11.22 5.14 -16.33
C ILE A 97 -11.36 4.03 -15.30
N TYR A 98 -11.02 4.35 -14.05
CA TYR A 98 -10.97 3.39 -12.97
C TYR A 98 -12.38 2.97 -12.53
N ASP A 99 -13.37 3.81 -12.79
CA ASP A 99 -14.80 3.55 -12.60
C ASP A 99 -15.31 2.31 -13.37
N LEU A 100 -14.60 1.90 -14.41
CA LEU A 100 -14.92 0.73 -15.24
C LEU A 100 -14.07 -0.51 -14.89
N ARG A 101 -13.08 -0.40 -13.97
CA ARG A 101 -12.19 -1.53 -13.62
C ARG A 101 -12.93 -2.71 -13.02
N ALA A 102 -14.02 -2.48 -12.29
CA ALA A 102 -14.81 -3.57 -11.72
C ALA A 102 -15.41 -4.46 -12.81
N ALA A 103 -15.92 -3.85 -13.88
CA ALA A 103 -16.49 -4.56 -15.02
C ALA A 103 -15.41 -5.22 -15.90
N ASP A 104 -14.24 -4.61 -15.99
CA ASP A 104 -13.13 -5.05 -16.84
C ASP A 104 -12.00 -5.75 -16.08
N ARG A 105 -12.30 -6.31 -14.91
CA ARG A 105 -11.29 -6.85 -14.00
C ARG A 105 -10.43 -7.90 -14.72
N GLY A 106 -9.14 -7.59 -14.87
CA GLY A 106 -8.14 -8.45 -15.48
C GLY A 106 -7.94 -8.27 -16.99
N SER A 107 -8.94 -7.80 -17.74
CA SER A 107 -8.78 -7.52 -19.18
C SER A 107 -8.40 -6.07 -19.47
N ASN A 108 -8.91 -5.13 -18.65
CA ASN A 108 -8.77 -3.68 -18.79
C ASN A 108 -9.17 -3.09 -20.16
N LEU A 109 -9.94 -3.82 -20.97
CA LEU A 109 -10.12 -3.48 -22.38
C LEU A 109 -10.85 -2.14 -22.59
N ARG A 110 -12.02 -1.94 -21.97
CA ARG A 110 -12.77 -0.66 -22.02
C ARG A 110 -12.19 0.35 -21.05
N SER A 111 -11.76 -0.08 -19.86
CA SER A 111 -11.23 0.83 -18.84
C SER A 111 -9.93 1.53 -19.28
N LYS A 112 -9.11 0.90 -20.11
CA LYS A 112 -7.85 1.46 -20.63
C LYS A 112 -7.80 1.60 -22.15
N GLY A 113 -8.87 1.27 -22.87
CA GLY A 113 -8.85 1.24 -24.34
C GLY A 113 -9.63 2.34 -25.05
N GLY A 114 -10.07 3.37 -24.33
CA GLY A 114 -10.71 4.55 -24.93
C GLY A 114 -9.78 5.28 -25.90
N ASP A 115 -10.36 6.02 -26.84
CA ASP A 115 -9.60 6.82 -27.79
C ASP A 115 -8.74 7.85 -27.04
N GLY A 116 -7.48 7.98 -27.44
CA GLY A 116 -6.47 8.82 -26.79
C GLY A 116 -5.88 8.28 -25.47
N PHE A 117 -6.33 7.12 -24.95
CA PHE A 117 -5.86 6.60 -23.65
C PHE A 117 -4.43 6.02 -23.67
N THR A 118 -3.74 6.09 -24.81
CA THR A 118 -2.32 5.73 -24.95
C THR A 118 -1.54 6.84 -25.68
N PRO A 119 -1.37 8.03 -25.08
CA PRO A 119 -0.43 8.99 -25.64
C PRO A 119 0.97 8.37 -25.71
N LEU A 120 1.64 8.51 -26.85
CA LEU A 120 3.01 8.02 -27.11
C LEU A 120 3.85 9.14 -27.70
N GLY A 121 5.13 9.24 -27.29
CA GLY A 121 6.06 10.22 -27.88
C GLY A 121 6.66 11.16 -26.83
N PRO A 122 6.97 12.43 -27.20
CA PRO A 122 6.90 12.99 -28.55
C PRO A 122 8.02 12.47 -29.47
N VAL A 123 9.10 11.93 -28.90
CA VAL A 123 10.28 11.43 -29.62
C VAL A 123 10.57 9.98 -29.26
N VAL A 124 10.93 9.18 -30.26
CA VAL A 124 11.47 7.83 -30.06
C VAL A 124 12.99 7.89 -30.02
N LEU A 125 13.56 7.45 -28.89
CA LEU A 125 14.99 7.29 -28.68
C LEU A 125 15.47 5.97 -29.28
N PRO A 126 16.56 5.95 -30.06
CA PRO A 126 17.09 4.73 -30.65
C PRO A 126 17.64 3.78 -29.57
N ALA A 127 17.13 2.55 -29.50
CA ALA A 127 17.47 1.61 -28.43
C ALA A 127 18.96 1.23 -28.40
N GLY A 128 19.65 1.27 -29.55
CA GLY A 128 21.09 1.00 -29.65
C GLY A 128 21.98 2.07 -29.00
N GLU A 129 21.44 3.25 -28.67
CA GLU A 129 22.15 4.34 -27.98
C GLU A 129 21.81 4.39 -26.47
N LEU A 130 21.05 3.39 -25.99
CA LEU A 130 20.53 3.33 -24.62
C LEU A 130 21.00 2.07 -23.88
N ASP A 131 21.18 2.19 -22.57
CA ASP A 131 21.28 1.07 -21.63
C ASP A 131 19.91 0.84 -20.98
N PRO A 132 19.26 -0.33 -21.17
CA PRO A 132 17.94 -0.62 -20.60
C PRO A 132 17.91 -0.65 -19.07
N ALA A 133 19.07 -0.71 -18.41
CA ALA A 133 19.16 -0.64 -16.96
C ALA A 133 19.28 0.80 -16.42
N ARG A 134 19.45 1.81 -17.29
CA ARG A 134 19.72 3.21 -16.92
C ARG A 134 18.71 4.20 -17.51
N LEU A 135 17.44 3.79 -17.60
CA LEU A 135 16.36 4.67 -18.02
C LEU A 135 15.60 5.18 -16.80
N ARG A 136 15.11 6.41 -16.89
CA ARG A 136 14.27 7.06 -15.89
C ARG A 136 12.96 7.47 -16.52
N VAL A 137 11.87 7.34 -15.76
CA VAL A 137 10.55 7.88 -16.11
C VAL A 137 10.12 8.90 -15.07
N ARG A 138 9.58 10.01 -15.55
CA ARG A 138 9.02 11.08 -14.71
C ARG A 138 7.66 11.50 -15.24
N THR A 139 6.73 11.75 -14.32
CA THR A 139 5.39 12.23 -14.64
C THR A 139 5.06 13.47 -13.83
N TRP A 140 4.56 14.51 -14.50
CA TRP A 140 4.05 15.73 -13.87
C TRP A 140 2.56 15.88 -14.13
N VAL A 141 1.88 16.51 -13.19
CA VAL A 141 0.50 17.00 -13.36
C VAL A 141 0.53 18.49 -13.04
N ASN A 142 0.19 19.33 -14.02
CA ASN A 142 0.25 20.79 -13.92
C ASN A 142 1.63 21.29 -13.46
N GLY A 143 2.70 20.72 -14.02
CA GLY A 143 4.09 21.03 -13.66
C GLY A 143 4.56 20.46 -12.31
N VAL A 144 3.70 19.83 -11.51
CA VAL A 144 4.07 19.21 -10.23
C VAL A 144 4.47 17.75 -10.45
N LEU A 145 5.69 17.38 -10.04
CA LEU A 145 6.19 16.01 -10.15
C LEU A 145 5.34 15.06 -9.28
N ARG A 146 4.77 14.03 -9.89
CA ARG A 146 3.92 13.02 -9.23
C ARG A 146 4.52 11.63 -9.22
N GLN A 147 5.28 11.27 -10.26
CA GLN A 147 5.96 9.99 -10.38
C GLN A 147 7.41 10.22 -10.78
N GLU A 148 8.33 9.51 -10.15
CA GLU A 148 9.74 9.43 -10.56
C GLU A 148 10.29 8.08 -10.12
N ASP A 149 10.86 7.32 -11.06
CA ASP A 149 11.58 6.08 -10.77
C ASP A 149 12.53 5.75 -11.92
N THR A 150 13.39 4.76 -11.72
CA THR A 150 14.33 4.27 -12.73
C THR A 150 14.09 2.81 -13.04
N THR A 151 14.68 2.32 -14.12
CA THR A 151 14.69 0.90 -14.46
C THR A 151 15.37 0.02 -13.41
N GLY A 152 16.09 0.59 -12.43
CA GLY A 152 16.55 -0.16 -11.24
C GLY A 152 15.40 -0.60 -10.31
N GLY A 153 14.25 0.07 -10.39
CA GLY A 153 13.03 -0.21 -9.63
C GLY A 153 12.12 -1.28 -10.22
N VAL A 154 12.40 -1.77 -11.44
CA VAL A 154 11.52 -2.73 -12.11
C VAL A 154 11.63 -4.14 -11.52
N LEU A 155 10.51 -4.87 -11.54
CA LEU A 155 10.40 -6.27 -11.10
C LEU A 155 10.88 -7.23 -12.20
N PHE A 156 10.51 -6.93 -13.45
CA PHE A 156 10.81 -7.71 -14.63
C PHE A 156 11.51 -6.82 -15.67
N GLY A 157 12.78 -7.10 -15.92
CA GLY A 157 13.58 -6.36 -16.91
C GLY A 157 13.03 -6.48 -18.34
N PHE A 158 13.32 -5.49 -19.18
CA PHE A 158 12.70 -5.35 -20.50
C PHE A 158 12.99 -6.52 -21.45
N GLY A 159 14.21 -7.05 -21.45
CA GLY A 159 14.54 -8.26 -22.21
C GLY A 159 13.68 -9.47 -21.80
N ARG A 160 13.41 -9.63 -20.49
CA ARG A 160 12.53 -10.67 -19.96
C ARG A 160 11.08 -10.48 -20.41
N LEU A 161 10.55 -9.25 -20.44
CA LEU A 161 9.19 -8.98 -20.92
C LEU A 161 9.04 -9.36 -22.40
N VAL A 162 9.99 -8.97 -23.25
CA VAL A 162 10.00 -9.31 -24.68
C VAL A 162 10.07 -10.83 -24.86
N ALA A 163 11.00 -11.49 -24.17
CA ALA A 163 11.17 -12.93 -24.22
C ALA A 163 9.89 -13.66 -23.80
N ASP A 164 9.31 -13.28 -22.67
CA ASP A 164 8.13 -13.91 -22.09
C ASP A 164 6.91 -13.83 -23.02
N LEU A 165 6.60 -12.64 -23.54
CA LEU A 165 5.55 -12.44 -24.54
C LEU A 165 5.81 -13.25 -25.81
N SER A 166 7.06 -13.26 -26.28
CA SER A 166 7.45 -13.90 -27.53
C SER A 166 7.32 -15.42 -27.53
N GLN A 167 7.18 -16.07 -26.36
CA GLN A 167 6.98 -17.52 -26.28
C GLN A 167 5.72 -17.95 -27.08
N LEU A 168 4.64 -17.18 -26.92
CA LEU A 168 3.33 -17.49 -27.49
C LEU A 168 2.91 -16.50 -28.58
N ILE A 169 3.28 -15.23 -28.46
CA ILE A 169 2.82 -14.16 -29.34
C ILE A 169 3.98 -13.75 -30.26
N THR A 170 3.77 -13.73 -31.58
CA THR A 170 4.74 -13.10 -32.49
C THR A 170 4.64 -11.58 -32.31
N LEU A 171 5.73 -10.94 -31.90
CA LEU A 171 5.84 -9.49 -31.87
C LEU A 171 6.34 -9.02 -33.24
N GLU A 172 5.76 -7.95 -33.76
CA GLU A 172 5.99 -7.42 -35.10
C GLU A 172 6.64 -6.04 -35.03
N PRO A 173 7.40 -5.62 -36.06
CA PRO A 173 7.93 -4.27 -36.13
C PRO A 173 6.83 -3.23 -35.94
N GLY A 174 7.06 -2.27 -35.05
CA GLY A 174 6.10 -1.22 -34.70
C GLY A 174 5.17 -1.55 -33.54
N ASP A 175 5.13 -2.80 -33.05
CA ASP A 175 4.40 -3.11 -31.82
C ASP A 175 4.98 -2.36 -30.62
N VAL A 176 4.10 -2.06 -29.66
CA VAL A 176 4.47 -1.33 -28.45
C VAL A 176 4.25 -2.18 -27.21
N ILE A 177 5.23 -2.17 -26.31
CA ILE A 177 5.11 -2.74 -24.97
C ILE A 177 5.16 -1.60 -23.95
N LEU A 178 4.07 -1.40 -23.20
CA LEU A 178 4.04 -0.50 -22.04
C LEU A 178 4.53 -1.28 -20.82
N THR A 179 5.62 -0.81 -20.22
CA THR A 179 6.43 -1.62 -19.29
C THR A 179 6.00 -1.56 -17.84
N GLY A 180 4.90 -0.88 -17.53
CA GLY A 180 4.39 -0.64 -16.19
C GLY A 180 4.75 0.76 -15.67
N THR A 181 4.04 1.16 -14.61
CA THR A 181 4.18 2.49 -13.99
C THR A 181 4.72 2.39 -12.56
N PRO A 182 5.54 3.35 -12.08
CA PRO A 182 5.96 3.44 -10.69
C PRO A 182 4.85 3.95 -9.75
N ALA A 183 5.12 3.98 -8.44
CA ALA A 183 4.19 4.60 -7.48
C ALA A 183 3.93 6.09 -7.81
N GLY A 184 2.81 6.61 -7.31
CA GLY A 184 2.41 8.02 -7.49
C GLY A 184 1.41 8.27 -8.62
N ALA A 185 1.05 7.24 -9.40
CA ALA A 185 -0.11 7.29 -10.30
C ALA A 185 -1.39 7.52 -9.48
N SER A 186 -2.20 8.47 -9.95
CA SER A 186 -3.40 8.98 -9.30
C SER A 186 -4.43 9.40 -10.36
N VAL A 187 -5.50 10.08 -9.97
CA VAL A 187 -6.51 10.62 -10.90
C VAL A 187 -6.24 12.07 -11.27
N VAL A 188 -6.70 12.45 -12.46
CA VAL A 188 -6.68 13.79 -13.03
C VAL A 188 -8.09 14.20 -13.43
N VAL A 189 -8.33 15.50 -13.46
CA VAL A 189 -9.64 16.10 -13.78
C VAL A 189 -9.53 16.99 -15.01
N PRO A 190 -10.66 17.29 -15.68
CA PRO A 190 -10.69 18.28 -16.74
C PRO A 190 -10.07 19.62 -16.32
N GLY A 191 -9.23 20.16 -17.20
CA GLY A 191 -8.37 21.32 -16.94
C GLY A 191 -6.94 20.95 -16.55
N ASP A 192 -6.68 19.72 -16.11
CA ASP A 192 -5.32 19.25 -15.84
C ASP A 192 -4.52 19.02 -17.12
N VAL A 193 -3.20 19.09 -17.02
CA VAL A 193 -2.25 18.67 -18.03
C VAL A 193 -1.29 17.66 -17.43
N VAL A 194 -1.21 16.48 -18.04
CA VAL A 194 -0.26 15.42 -17.66
C VAL A 194 0.93 15.45 -18.60
N GLU A 195 2.13 15.38 -18.05
CA GLU A 195 3.37 15.35 -18.83
C GLU A 195 4.19 14.12 -18.43
N VAL A 196 4.63 13.32 -19.40
CA VAL A 196 5.53 12.17 -19.16
C VAL A 196 6.84 12.36 -19.92
N GLU A 197 7.97 12.10 -19.27
CA GLU A 197 9.29 12.11 -19.90
C GLU A 197 10.04 10.82 -19.57
N VAL A 198 10.74 10.30 -20.57
CA VAL A 198 11.71 9.21 -20.40
C VAL A 198 13.08 9.72 -20.83
N ASP A 199 14.08 9.54 -19.97
CA ASP A 199 15.45 9.95 -20.23
C ASP A 199 16.46 8.89 -19.79
N GLY A 200 17.64 8.91 -20.40
CA GLY A 200 18.73 8.00 -20.07
C GLY A 200 19.88 8.10 -21.06
N CYS A 201 21.09 7.79 -20.60
CA CYS A 201 22.30 7.81 -21.42
C CYS A 201 22.56 9.14 -22.17
N GLY A 202 22.11 10.28 -21.60
CA GLY A 202 22.25 11.60 -22.23
C GLY A 202 21.18 11.94 -23.27
N HIS A 203 20.19 11.07 -23.47
CA HIS A 203 19.05 11.27 -24.35
C HIS A 203 17.76 11.53 -23.55
N THR A 204 16.81 12.26 -24.15
CA THR A 204 15.48 12.52 -23.58
C THR A 204 14.42 12.44 -24.67
N THR A 205 13.26 11.87 -24.35
CA THR A 205 12.09 11.89 -25.23
C THR A 205 11.49 13.28 -25.37
N GLY A 206 11.87 14.24 -24.51
CA GLY A 206 11.07 15.43 -24.25
C GLY A 206 9.78 15.08 -23.50
N ARG A 207 8.98 16.10 -23.17
CA ARG A 207 7.72 15.93 -22.44
C ARG A 207 6.59 15.58 -23.39
N LEU A 208 6.00 14.40 -23.17
CA LEU A 208 4.73 13.98 -23.76
C LEU A 208 3.59 14.67 -23.00
N VAL A 209 2.96 15.65 -23.64
CA VAL A 209 1.93 16.50 -23.02
C VAL A 209 0.53 15.95 -23.35
N THR A 210 -0.34 15.83 -22.35
CA THR A 210 -1.72 15.38 -22.50
C THR A 210 -2.66 16.28 -21.70
N PRO A 211 -3.27 17.30 -22.33
CA PRO A 211 -4.33 18.10 -21.70
C PRO A 211 -5.61 17.27 -21.51
N ILE A 212 -6.33 17.49 -20.40
CA ILE A 212 -7.56 16.78 -20.07
C ILE A 212 -8.77 17.71 -20.23
N ALA A 213 -9.79 17.27 -20.96
CA ALA A 213 -11.08 17.96 -21.10
C ALA A 213 -12.24 17.09 -20.61
N GLU A 214 -13.37 17.72 -20.27
CA GLU A 214 -14.61 17.01 -19.98
C GLU A 214 -15.28 16.63 -21.30
N GLY A 215 -15.58 15.34 -21.46
CA GLY A 215 -16.37 14.87 -22.59
C GLY A 215 -17.80 15.38 -22.52
N THR A 216 -18.47 15.45 -23.68
CA THR A 216 -19.84 16.00 -23.77
C THR A 216 -20.91 14.93 -23.95
N VAL A 217 -20.52 13.70 -24.25
CA VAL A 217 -21.43 12.59 -24.56
C VAL A 217 -21.59 11.69 -23.34
N PRO A 218 -22.80 11.53 -22.78
CA PRO A 218 -23.03 10.62 -21.66
C PRO A 218 -23.01 9.16 -22.12
N PHE A 219 -22.73 8.24 -21.20
CA PHE A 219 -22.92 6.81 -21.43
C PHE A 219 -24.41 6.51 -21.70
N GLY A 220 -24.66 5.65 -22.69
CA GLY A 220 -26.01 5.11 -22.94
C GLY A 220 -26.44 4.13 -21.83
N PRO A 221 -27.73 3.75 -21.76
CA PRO A 221 -28.30 2.95 -20.66
C PRO A 221 -27.97 1.44 -20.75
N TYR A 222 -26.85 1.07 -21.37
CA TYR A 222 -26.50 -0.31 -21.68
C TYR A 222 -25.08 -0.66 -21.24
N GLY A 223 -24.89 -1.94 -20.90
CA GLY A 223 -23.62 -2.47 -20.41
C GLY A 223 -23.24 -1.97 -19.01
N ALA A 224 -22.01 -2.25 -18.60
CA ALA A 224 -21.49 -1.72 -17.34
C ALA A 224 -21.16 -0.23 -17.50
N LEU A 225 -21.76 0.57 -16.61
CA LEU A 225 -21.56 2.02 -16.49
C LEU A 225 -20.46 2.33 -15.46
N PRO A 226 -19.82 3.51 -15.56
CA PRO A 226 -18.89 4.00 -14.53
C PRO A 226 -19.51 3.96 -13.13
N ARG A 227 -18.80 3.37 -12.17
CA ARG A 227 -19.14 3.45 -10.74
C ARG A 227 -17.93 3.94 -9.95
N ALA A 228 -18.06 5.10 -9.31
CA ALA A 228 -17.07 5.63 -8.39
C ALA A 228 -17.59 5.42 -6.96
N GLU A 229 -17.48 4.20 -6.46
CA GLU A 229 -17.72 3.86 -5.05
C GLU A 229 -16.49 4.27 -4.21
N ASP A 230 -16.66 4.47 -2.90
CA ASP A 230 -15.63 5.09 -2.05
C ASP A 230 -14.32 4.28 -1.99
N ASP A 231 -14.40 2.95 -2.02
CA ASP A 231 -13.22 2.08 -2.09
C ASP A 231 -12.41 2.29 -3.39
N LEU A 232 -13.10 2.53 -4.51
CA LEU A 232 -12.44 2.82 -5.78
C LEU A 232 -11.80 4.20 -5.77
N ARG A 233 -12.40 5.19 -5.09
CA ARG A 233 -11.80 6.52 -4.91
C ARG A 233 -10.49 6.41 -4.12
N ALA A 234 -10.49 5.69 -3.00
CA ALA A 234 -9.31 5.51 -2.16
C ALA A 234 -8.15 4.85 -2.93
N ASP A 235 -8.43 3.80 -3.71
CA ASP A 235 -7.44 3.12 -4.57
C ASP A 235 -6.94 4.04 -5.71
N ALA A 236 -7.84 4.82 -6.31
CA ALA A 236 -7.57 5.63 -7.49
C ALA A 236 -6.69 6.85 -7.19
N HIS A 237 -6.86 7.48 -6.03
CA HIS A 237 -6.02 8.61 -5.64
C HIS A 237 -4.59 8.22 -5.27
N GLY A 238 -4.31 6.91 -5.14
CA GLY A 238 -3.02 6.41 -4.73
C GLY A 238 -2.67 6.98 -3.37
N THR A 239 -3.26 6.44 -2.30
CA THR A 239 -2.85 6.81 -0.95
C THR A 239 -1.32 6.71 -0.87
N ARG A 240 -0.67 7.79 -0.43
CA ARG A 240 0.68 7.67 0.12
C ARG A 240 0.55 6.59 1.19
N PRO A 241 1.38 5.52 1.17
CA PRO A 241 1.35 4.56 2.26
C PRO A 241 1.53 5.37 3.54
N PHE A 242 0.55 5.26 4.44
CA PHE A 242 0.63 5.94 5.71
C PHE A 242 1.92 5.49 6.40
N VAL A 243 2.74 6.45 6.77
CA VAL A 243 3.97 6.21 7.53
C VAL A 243 3.70 6.70 8.94
N LEU A 244 3.78 5.79 9.90
CA LEU A 244 3.74 6.17 11.30
C LEU A 244 5.06 6.88 11.64
N THR A 245 5.03 8.21 11.64
CA THR A 245 6.23 9.00 11.97
C THR A 245 6.64 8.76 13.42
N ALA A 246 7.92 8.97 13.73
CA ALA A 246 8.42 8.87 15.10
C ALA A 246 7.69 9.83 16.05
N ASP A 247 7.25 10.99 15.55
CA ASP A 247 6.50 11.95 16.34
C ASP A 247 5.09 11.45 16.67
N LEU A 248 4.32 11.05 15.66
CA LEU A 248 2.98 10.50 15.84
C LEU A 248 3.01 9.25 16.75
N ARG A 249 4.02 8.39 16.59
CA ARG A 249 4.22 7.24 17.47
C ARG A 249 4.39 7.65 18.94
N ARG A 250 5.25 8.63 19.24
CA ARG A 250 5.46 9.11 20.62
C ARG A 250 4.19 9.70 21.22
N ARG A 251 3.40 10.43 20.41
CA ARG A 251 2.12 10.99 20.84
C ARG A 251 1.11 9.90 21.18
N LEU A 252 1.02 8.86 20.35
CA LEU A 252 0.16 7.70 20.64
C LEU A 252 0.60 6.96 21.90
N GLU A 253 1.91 6.85 22.16
CA GLU A 253 2.44 6.25 23.40
C GLU A 253 2.21 7.12 24.64
N SER A 254 1.94 8.42 24.48
CA SER A 254 1.72 9.36 25.59
C SER A 254 0.32 9.28 26.21
N VAL A 255 -0.67 8.78 25.45
CA VAL A 255 -2.06 8.67 25.88
C VAL A 255 -2.43 7.21 26.22
N GLY A 256 -3.40 7.02 27.11
CA GLY A 256 -3.92 5.71 27.49
C GLY A 256 -4.78 5.07 26.40
N THR A 257 -4.76 3.74 26.31
CA THR A 257 -5.60 3.01 25.35
C THR A 257 -7.09 3.27 25.62
N ALA A 258 -7.53 3.33 26.88
CA ALA A 258 -8.93 3.65 27.22
C ALA A 258 -9.41 4.98 26.62
N THR A 259 -8.57 6.02 26.63
CA THR A 259 -8.87 7.34 26.04
C THR A 259 -8.95 7.25 24.51
N LEU A 260 -7.98 6.59 23.88
CA LEU A 260 -7.98 6.35 22.43
C LEU A 260 -9.22 5.56 21.98
N ALA A 261 -9.61 4.52 22.72
CA ALA A 261 -10.81 3.72 22.47
C ALA A 261 -12.08 4.58 22.54
N ALA A 262 -12.19 5.46 23.54
CA ALA A 262 -13.32 6.38 23.64
C ALA A 262 -13.41 7.34 22.45
N GLN A 263 -12.27 7.82 21.94
CA GLN A 263 -12.20 8.70 20.77
C GLN A 263 -12.56 7.98 19.47
N LEU A 264 -12.14 6.72 19.31
CA LEU A 264 -12.51 5.87 18.17
C LEU A 264 -14.01 5.56 18.18
N ARG A 265 -14.56 5.22 19.34
CA ARG A 265 -15.99 4.96 19.52
C ARG A 265 -16.86 6.16 19.14
N ARG A 266 -16.48 7.39 19.52
CA ARG A 266 -17.18 8.61 19.11
C ARG A 266 -17.22 8.81 17.58
N ARG A 267 -16.31 8.15 16.85
CA ARG A 267 -16.21 8.18 15.39
C ARG A 267 -16.84 6.96 14.72
N GLY A 268 -17.56 6.12 15.48
CA GLY A 268 -18.24 4.92 14.97
C GLY A 268 -17.35 3.69 14.84
N HIS A 269 -16.19 3.69 15.50
CA HIS A 269 -15.28 2.53 15.54
C HIS A 269 -15.38 1.84 16.90
N ASP A 270 -16.37 0.95 17.04
CA ASP A 270 -16.62 0.20 18.28
C ASP A 270 -15.78 -1.10 18.39
N ASP A 271 -15.56 -1.79 17.27
CA ASP A 271 -14.92 -3.12 17.24
C ASP A 271 -13.41 -3.05 16.91
N VAL A 272 -12.65 -2.28 17.70
CA VAL A 272 -11.22 -2.00 17.45
C VAL A 272 -10.27 -2.49 18.54
N THR A 273 -10.76 -3.20 19.55
CA THR A 273 -9.95 -3.79 20.62
C THR A 273 -9.54 -5.22 20.27
N ILE A 274 -8.27 -5.56 20.52
CA ILE A 274 -7.80 -6.95 20.47
C ILE A 274 -8.01 -7.56 21.86
N ASP A 275 -9.08 -8.32 22.01
CA ASP A 275 -9.57 -8.75 23.31
C ASP A 275 -8.83 -9.98 23.87
N GLY A 276 -8.91 -10.13 25.19
CA GLY A 276 -8.46 -11.33 25.90
C GLY A 276 -6.94 -11.46 26.04
N LEU A 277 -6.21 -10.35 25.86
CA LEU A 277 -4.76 -10.29 25.99
C LEU A 277 -4.34 -9.67 27.31
N SER A 278 -3.14 -10.04 27.76
CA SER A 278 -2.47 -9.39 28.89
C SER A 278 -0.99 -9.17 28.54
N PRO A 279 -0.35 -8.12 29.07
CA PRO A 279 1.07 -7.90 28.86
C PRO A 279 1.89 -8.97 29.58
N ALA A 280 2.92 -9.48 28.92
CA ALA A 280 3.93 -10.34 29.54
C ALA A 280 4.71 -9.58 30.63
N LYS A 281 4.87 -8.26 30.46
CA LYS A 281 5.51 -7.33 31.39
C LYS A 281 4.68 -6.05 31.50
N PRO A 282 4.00 -5.81 32.64
CA PRO A 282 3.21 -4.60 32.86
C PRO A 282 4.05 -3.32 32.87
N GLY A 283 3.39 -2.17 32.77
CA GLY A 283 3.96 -0.83 32.87
C GLY A 283 4.63 -0.36 31.56
N ARG A 284 4.32 -0.97 30.43
CA ARG A 284 4.86 -0.60 29.12
C ARG A 284 3.76 -0.23 28.14
N ARG A 285 3.90 0.94 27.54
CA ARG A 285 3.11 1.37 26.38
C ARG A 285 3.91 1.17 25.10
N PHE A 286 3.24 0.93 24.00
CA PHE A 286 3.86 0.86 22.68
C PHE A 286 2.89 1.31 21.60
N ALA A 287 3.44 1.85 20.51
CA ALA A 287 2.73 2.04 19.26
C ALA A 287 3.59 1.62 18.07
N GLY A 288 2.97 1.10 17.01
CA GLY A 288 3.68 0.73 15.79
C GLY A 288 2.77 0.30 14.66
N GLN A 289 3.34 0.06 13.47
CA GLN A 289 2.56 -0.40 12.31
C GLN A 289 2.47 -1.93 12.27
N ALA A 290 1.27 -2.44 12.00
CA ALA A 290 1.00 -3.87 12.00
C ALA A 290 1.71 -4.60 10.86
N ARG A 291 2.44 -5.66 11.22
CA ARG A 291 2.75 -6.81 10.37
C ARG A 291 1.93 -7.97 10.87
N THR A 292 1.30 -8.72 9.98
CA THR A 292 0.33 -9.75 10.40
C THR A 292 0.83 -11.15 10.09
N LEU A 293 0.49 -12.11 10.96
CA LEU A 293 0.75 -13.53 10.77
C LEU A 293 -0.50 -14.33 11.11
N ARG A 294 -0.94 -15.17 10.16
CA ARG A 294 -2.10 -16.06 10.34
C ARG A 294 -1.66 -17.50 10.55
N TYR A 295 -2.24 -18.15 11.56
CA TYR A 295 -2.08 -19.57 11.81
C TYR A 295 -3.30 -20.39 11.36
N LEU A 296 -3.05 -21.58 10.81
CA LEU A 296 -4.08 -22.61 10.58
C LEU A 296 -4.05 -23.69 11.68
N PRO A 297 -5.13 -24.48 11.82
CA PRO A 297 -5.11 -25.67 12.67
C PRO A 297 -4.01 -26.62 12.25
N CYS A 298 -3.28 -27.14 13.22
CA CYS A 298 -2.30 -28.18 12.93
C CYS A 298 -2.98 -29.41 12.34
N ARG A 299 -2.56 -29.76 11.13
CA ARG A 299 -2.82 -31.02 10.44
C ARG A 299 -1.48 -31.49 9.89
N ALA A 300 -1.15 -32.76 10.04
CA ALA A 300 0.20 -33.28 9.78
C ALA A 300 0.71 -32.94 8.37
N ASP A 301 -0.12 -33.14 7.35
CA ASP A 301 0.19 -32.80 5.95
C ASP A 301 0.46 -31.30 5.73
N LEU A 302 -0.31 -30.42 6.38
CA LEU A 302 -0.09 -28.97 6.30
C LEU A 302 1.19 -28.54 7.03
N PHE A 303 1.50 -29.21 8.15
CA PHE A 303 2.71 -28.95 8.89
C PHE A 303 3.96 -29.42 8.12
N ASP A 304 3.88 -30.56 7.43
CA ASP A 304 4.94 -31.04 6.56
C ASP A 304 5.15 -30.11 5.35
N GLU A 305 4.06 -29.52 4.81
CA GLU A 305 4.14 -28.57 3.69
C GLU A 305 4.83 -27.25 4.10
N ARG A 306 4.45 -26.65 5.25
CA ARG A 306 4.85 -25.26 5.60
C ARG A 306 5.20 -25.01 7.06
N GLY A 307 5.01 -25.99 7.94
CA GLY A 307 5.18 -25.83 9.39
C GLY A 307 6.62 -25.91 9.89
N GLY A 308 7.47 -26.70 9.22
CA GLY A 308 8.89 -26.89 9.58
C GLY A 308 9.84 -25.79 9.08
N GLY A 309 11.13 -25.92 9.42
CA GLY A 309 12.20 -25.09 8.83
C GLY A 309 12.02 -23.57 9.00
N HIS A 310 12.38 -22.81 7.97
CA HIS A 310 12.21 -21.35 7.90
C HIS A 310 10.79 -20.98 7.43
N ASN A 311 9.80 -21.42 8.21
CA ASN A 311 8.36 -21.21 7.99
C ASN A 311 7.94 -19.71 8.05
N ALA A 312 6.66 -19.44 7.81
CA ALA A 312 6.12 -18.09 7.78
C ALA A 312 6.35 -17.29 9.08
N GLN A 313 6.31 -17.95 10.26
CA GLN A 313 6.61 -17.30 11.54
C GLN A 313 8.06 -16.80 11.60
N LYS A 314 9.03 -17.64 11.23
CA LYS A 314 10.44 -17.22 11.25
C LYS A 314 10.71 -16.13 10.21
N ARG A 315 10.12 -16.27 9.02
CA ARG A 315 10.23 -15.28 7.93
C ARG A 315 9.70 -13.92 8.32
N VAL A 316 8.51 -13.83 8.93
CA VAL A 316 7.94 -12.54 9.31
C VAL A 316 8.83 -11.86 10.35
N ILE A 317 9.26 -12.60 11.38
CA ILE A 317 10.13 -12.10 12.45
C ILE A 317 11.47 -11.58 11.90
N ASP A 318 12.10 -12.31 10.97
CA ASP A 318 13.35 -11.87 10.35
C ASP A 318 13.17 -10.66 9.43
N SER A 319 11.97 -10.45 8.90
CA SER A 319 11.63 -9.32 8.05
C SER A 319 11.08 -8.09 8.79
N LEU A 320 10.91 -8.17 10.12
CA LEU A 320 10.43 -7.04 10.91
C LEU A 320 11.39 -5.86 10.81
N GLY A 321 10.83 -4.66 10.74
CA GLY A 321 11.53 -3.38 10.72
C GLY A 321 11.34 -2.57 12.01
N PRO A 322 12.14 -1.50 12.19
CA PRO A 322 11.96 -0.56 13.30
C PRO A 322 10.56 0.04 13.33
N GLY A 323 9.90 0.02 14.49
CA GLY A 323 8.56 0.59 14.66
C GLY A 323 7.40 -0.29 14.18
N GLU A 324 7.67 -1.51 13.70
CA GLU A 324 6.62 -2.47 13.35
C GLU A 324 6.17 -3.27 14.58
N VAL A 325 4.88 -3.61 14.64
CA VAL A 325 4.29 -4.51 15.64
C VAL A 325 3.84 -5.78 14.94
N LEU A 326 4.31 -6.93 15.42
CA LEU A 326 3.87 -8.22 14.90
C LEU A 326 2.55 -8.63 15.55
N VAL A 327 1.47 -8.73 14.78
CA VAL A 327 0.14 -9.17 15.23
C VAL A 327 -0.16 -10.57 14.70
N MET A 328 -0.46 -11.50 15.59
CA MET A 328 -0.50 -12.93 15.29
C MET A 328 -1.87 -13.53 15.65
N GLU A 329 -2.67 -13.81 14.61
CA GLU A 329 -3.93 -14.53 14.73
C GLU A 329 -3.66 -16.03 14.85
N ALA A 330 -3.75 -16.50 16.09
CA ALA A 330 -3.70 -17.88 16.52
C ALA A 330 -5.10 -18.47 16.73
N ARG A 331 -6.17 -17.71 16.40
CA ARG A 331 -7.59 -18.11 16.49
C ARG A 331 -8.06 -18.31 17.94
N GLY A 332 -7.47 -17.56 18.87
CA GLY A 332 -7.73 -17.73 20.31
C GLY A 332 -7.16 -19.02 20.93
N GLU A 333 -6.37 -19.81 20.19
CA GLU A 333 -5.86 -21.10 20.66
C GLU A 333 -4.63 -20.93 21.59
N ARG A 334 -4.81 -21.28 22.87
CA ARG A 334 -3.81 -21.11 23.93
C ARG A 334 -2.96 -22.35 24.21
N GLY A 335 -3.32 -23.51 23.65
CA GLY A 335 -2.70 -24.81 23.92
C GLY A 335 -1.35 -25.06 23.24
N ALA A 336 -0.73 -24.03 22.67
CA ALA A 336 0.63 -24.04 22.14
C ALA A 336 1.19 -22.61 22.04
N GLY A 337 2.52 -22.49 22.12
CA GLY A 337 3.23 -21.23 21.96
C GLY A 337 3.28 -20.79 20.51
N THR A 338 2.81 -19.58 20.23
CA THR A 338 2.92 -18.89 18.94
C THR A 338 4.22 -18.08 18.86
N VAL A 339 4.86 -17.79 19.98
CA VAL A 339 6.20 -17.21 20.06
C VAL A 339 6.88 -17.71 21.35
N GLY A 340 8.21 -17.65 21.39
CA GLY A 340 9.02 -17.92 22.57
C GLY A 340 10.18 -16.93 22.67
N ASP A 341 11.01 -17.08 23.70
CA ASP A 341 12.13 -16.19 24.03
C ASP A 341 13.06 -15.86 22.86
N ILE A 342 13.54 -16.85 22.11
CA ILE A 342 14.47 -16.65 20.98
C ILE A 342 13.85 -15.82 19.87
N LEU A 343 12.57 -16.07 19.57
CA LEU A 343 11.85 -15.39 18.50
C LEU A 343 11.46 -13.97 18.91
N ALA A 344 11.08 -13.77 20.18
CA ALA A 344 10.82 -12.45 20.75
C ALA A 344 12.12 -11.61 20.81
N LEU A 345 13.24 -12.21 21.24
CA LEU A 345 14.55 -11.58 21.23
C LEU A 345 14.95 -11.17 19.82
N ARG A 346 14.69 -12.01 18.81
CA ARG A 346 14.97 -11.67 17.42
C ARG A 346 14.17 -10.45 16.97
N ALA A 347 12.87 -10.40 17.26
CA ALA A 347 12.03 -9.24 16.95
C ALA A 347 12.57 -7.96 17.63
N GLN A 348 13.01 -8.05 18.89
CA GLN A 348 13.65 -6.94 19.60
C GLN A 348 14.93 -6.46 18.90
N VAL A 349 15.82 -7.39 18.51
CA VAL A 349 17.07 -7.05 17.80
C VAL A 349 16.79 -6.38 16.44
N ARG A 350 15.65 -6.69 15.81
CA ARG A 350 15.18 -6.04 14.57
C ARG A 350 14.61 -4.64 14.79
N GLY A 351 14.35 -4.25 16.05
CA GLY A 351 13.78 -2.95 16.41
C GLY A 351 12.24 -2.93 16.37
N ALA A 352 11.59 -4.09 16.37
CA ALA A 352 10.13 -4.14 16.43
C ALA A 352 9.60 -3.45 17.71
N ALA A 353 8.49 -2.74 17.57
CA ALA A 353 7.86 -1.98 18.66
C ALA A 353 7.04 -2.87 19.61
N GLY A 354 6.63 -4.05 19.17
CA GLY A 354 5.88 -4.99 20.02
C GLY A 354 5.49 -6.29 19.31
N ILE A 355 5.00 -7.25 20.09
CA ILE A 355 4.39 -8.49 19.60
C ILE A 355 3.01 -8.63 20.26
N VAL A 356 2.00 -8.97 19.47
CA VAL A 356 0.62 -9.16 19.90
C VAL A 356 0.15 -10.51 19.37
N THR A 357 -0.36 -11.38 20.23
CA THR A 357 -0.91 -12.67 19.82
C THR A 357 -2.13 -13.05 20.63
N ASP A 358 -3.21 -13.47 19.98
CA ASP A 358 -4.37 -14.08 20.65
C ASP A 358 -4.16 -15.57 21.01
N GLY A 359 -2.92 -16.06 20.89
CA GLY A 359 -2.52 -17.41 21.26
C GLY A 359 -1.67 -17.48 22.53
N GLY A 360 -1.13 -18.68 22.78
CA GLY A 360 -0.22 -18.93 23.88
C GLY A 360 1.20 -18.42 23.60
N VAL A 361 1.95 -18.07 24.65
CA VAL A 361 3.39 -17.76 24.59
C VAL A 361 4.18 -18.80 25.37
N ARG A 362 5.29 -19.25 24.78
CA ARG A 362 6.23 -20.15 25.42
C ARG A 362 7.31 -19.37 26.16
N ASP A 363 7.85 -19.97 27.23
CA ASP A 363 8.96 -19.41 28.00
C ASP A 363 8.65 -18.00 28.52
N ILE A 364 7.43 -17.82 29.05
CA ILE A 364 6.87 -16.51 29.38
C ILE A 364 7.75 -15.69 30.33
N ALA A 365 8.44 -16.33 31.29
CA ALA A 365 9.34 -15.64 32.20
C ALA A 365 10.56 -15.03 31.46
N ALA A 366 11.09 -15.73 30.47
CA ALA A 366 12.18 -15.24 29.64
C ALA A 366 11.69 -14.14 28.67
N VAL A 367 10.49 -14.30 28.10
CA VAL A 367 9.85 -13.27 27.26
C VAL A 367 9.59 -12.00 28.07
N ALA A 368 9.09 -12.11 29.30
CA ALA A 368 8.85 -10.98 30.19
C ALA A 368 10.13 -10.26 30.65
N ALA A 369 11.29 -10.92 30.57
CA ALA A 369 12.57 -10.31 30.87
C ALA A 369 13.11 -9.44 29.71
N LEU A 370 12.57 -9.61 28.49
CA LEU A 370 12.94 -8.81 27.32
C LEU A 370 12.42 -7.37 27.42
N ASP A 371 12.94 -6.52 26.54
CA ASP A 371 12.50 -5.13 26.41
C ASP A 371 11.36 -4.93 25.40
N ILE A 372 11.20 -5.85 24.44
CA ILE A 372 10.07 -5.77 23.53
C ILE A 372 8.75 -6.04 24.29
N PRO A 373 7.74 -5.17 24.19
CA PRO A 373 6.40 -5.42 24.72
C PRO A 373 5.77 -6.63 24.02
N VAL A 374 5.20 -7.54 24.81
CA VAL A 374 4.50 -8.73 24.29
C VAL A 374 3.14 -8.86 24.97
N HIS A 375 2.06 -8.82 24.20
CA HIS A 375 0.70 -9.05 24.66
C HIS A 375 0.20 -10.40 24.16
N HIS A 376 -0.34 -11.20 25.08
CA HIS A 376 -0.69 -12.59 24.80
C HIS A 376 -1.93 -13.07 25.55
N ALA A 377 -2.56 -14.15 25.08
CA ALA A 377 -3.76 -14.74 25.69
C ALA A 377 -3.47 -15.81 26.76
N GLY A 378 -2.21 -16.18 26.96
CA GLY A 378 -1.80 -17.10 28.04
C GLY A 378 -0.40 -17.68 27.86
N ALA A 379 0.14 -18.33 28.90
CA ALA A 379 1.42 -19.02 28.83
C ALA A 379 1.21 -20.51 28.53
N HIS A 380 2.08 -21.11 27.72
CA HIS A 380 2.01 -22.53 27.42
C HIS A 380 3.39 -23.12 27.05
N PRO A 381 3.79 -24.31 27.57
CA PRO A 381 5.14 -24.86 27.37
C PRO A 381 5.38 -25.48 25.98
N SER A 382 4.32 -25.91 25.28
CA SER A 382 4.45 -26.59 23.98
C SER A 382 4.82 -25.66 22.83
N VAL A 383 5.51 -26.22 21.82
CA VAL A 383 5.84 -25.54 20.56
C VAL A 383 4.64 -25.42 19.63
N LEU A 384 4.75 -24.51 18.65
CA LEU A 384 3.70 -24.18 17.69
C LEU A 384 3.11 -25.41 16.98
N GLY A 385 3.94 -26.39 16.57
CA GLY A 385 3.52 -27.54 15.77
C GLY A 385 2.56 -28.52 16.46
N ARG A 386 2.23 -28.28 17.72
CA ARG A 386 1.17 -29.00 18.43
C ARG A 386 -0.24 -28.58 17.99
N ARG A 387 -0.46 -27.29 17.70
CA ARG A 387 -1.79 -26.71 17.42
C ARG A 387 -1.82 -25.75 16.22
N HIS A 388 -0.67 -25.28 15.78
CA HIS A 388 -0.54 -24.23 14.78
C HIS A 388 0.30 -24.67 13.58
N VAL A 389 -0.13 -24.24 12.38
CA VAL A 389 0.73 -24.13 11.19
C VAL A 389 0.81 -22.65 10.81
N PRO A 390 1.98 -22.01 10.79
CA PRO A 390 2.09 -20.63 10.34
C PRO A 390 1.93 -20.59 8.82
N TRP A 391 0.99 -19.79 8.32
CA TRP A 391 0.54 -19.91 6.92
C TRP A 391 0.77 -18.66 6.09
N ASP A 392 0.07 -17.56 6.41
CA ASP A 392 0.13 -16.31 5.65
C ASP A 392 0.78 -15.20 6.46
N ILE A 393 1.56 -14.37 5.76
CA ILE A 393 2.18 -13.15 6.29
C ILE A 393 1.59 -11.97 5.53
N ASP A 394 1.36 -10.86 6.22
CA ASP A 394 0.90 -9.59 5.64
C ASP A 394 -0.43 -9.73 4.87
N VAL A 395 -1.37 -10.45 5.48
CA VAL A 395 -2.78 -10.53 5.07
C VAL A 395 -3.68 -9.98 6.18
N PRO A 396 -4.91 -9.54 5.89
CA PRO A 396 -5.87 -9.24 6.95
C PRO A 396 -6.10 -10.46 7.86
N VAL A 397 -6.11 -10.22 9.18
CA VAL A 397 -6.29 -11.25 10.22
C VAL A 397 -7.37 -10.84 11.22
N ALA A 398 -7.93 -11.81 11.93
CA ALA A 398 -8.95 -11.63 12.98
C ALA A 398 -8.36 -11.94 14.37
N CYS A 399 -7.43 -11.11 14.84
CA CYS A 399 -6.73 -11.35 16.10
C CYS A 399 -7.57 -10.85 17.28
N GLY A 400 -7.88 -11.74 18.24
CA GLY A 400 -8.62 -11.35 19.46
C GLY A 400 -10.00 -10.72 19.16
N GLY A 401 -10.63 -11.09 18.05
CA GLY A 401 -11.92 -10.54 17.61
C GLY A 401 -11.83 -9.31 16.71
N ALA A 402 -10.72 -8.55 16.73
CA ALA A 402 -10.53 -7.39 15.87
C ALA A 402 -9.95 -7.75 14.50
N ALA A 403 -10.45 -7.06 13.47
CA ALA A 403 -9.87 -7.09 12.14
C ALA A 403 -8.59 -6.23 12.11
N VAL A 404 -7.46 -6.84 11.74
CA VAL A 404 -6.16 -6.16 11.63
C VAL A 404 -5.63 -6.32 10.22
N ARG A 405 -5.36 -5.22 9.54
CA ARG A 405 -4.71 -5.19 8.22
C ARG A 405 -3.23 -4.84 8.39
N PRO A 406 -2.37 -5.34 7.48
CA PRO A 406 -0.99 -4.85 7.41
C PRO A 406 -0.97 -3.32 7.26
N GLY A 407 -0.17 -2.65 8.08
CA GLY A 407 -0.04 -1.19 8.11
C GLY A 407 -0.98 -0.44 9.06
N ASP A 408 -1.99 -1.10 9.64
CA ASP A 408 -2.81 -0.52 10.71
C ASP A 408 -1.93 -0.08 11.89
N VAL A 409 -2.34 0.95 12.62
CA VAL A 409 -1.60 1.43 13.78
C VAL A 409 -2.05 0.64 15.00
N ILE A 410 -1.12 -0.06 15.64
CA ILE A 410 -1.37 -0.83 16.85
C ILE A 410 -0.85 -0.02 18.03
N VAL A 411 -1.69 0.15 19.05
CA VAL A 411 -1.32 0.79 20.32
C VAL A 411 -1.68 -0.15 21.45
N GLY A 412 -0.80 -0.33 22.43
CA GLY A 412 -1.10 -1.16 23.59
C GLY A 412 -0.47 -0.65 24.88
N ASP A 413 -1.14 -0.95 25.99
CA ASP A 413 -0.72 -0.70 27.35
C ASP A 413 -1.23 -1.81 28.28
N ASP A 414 -1.29 -1.57 29.59
CA ASP A 414 -1.71 -2.58 30.57
C ASP A 414 -3.20 -2.93 30.47
N ASP A 415 -4.04 -2.03 29.93
CA ASP A 415 -5.48 -2.22 29.81
C ASP A 415 -5.86 -3.02 28.55
N GLY A 416 -5.01 -3.02 27.53
CA GLY A 416 -5.21 -3.84 26.33
C GLY A 416 -4.45 -3.37 25.10
N VAL A 417 -4.94 -3.81 23.94
CA VAL A 417 -4.38 -3.46 22.63
C VAL A 417 -5.49 -3.00 21.71
N LEU A 418 -5.22 -1.93 20.97
CA LEU A 418 -6.14 -1.26 20.05
C LEU A 418 -5.59 -1.23 18.63
N VAL A 419 -6.51 -1.26 17.68
CA VAL A 419 -6.28 -1.10 16.25
C VAL A 419 -6.81 0.25 15.80
N ILE A 420 -5.95 1.09 15.26
CA ILE A 420 -6.31 2.42 14.76
C ILE A 420 -6.14 2.42 13.24
N PRO A 421 -7.23 2.65 12.48
CA PRO A 421 -7.13 2.85 11.04
C PRO A 421 -6.15 3.99 10.72
N PRO A 422 -5.18 3.79 9.81
CA PRO A 422 -4.12 4.75 9.56
C PRO A 422 -4.58 6.21 9.29
N PRO A 423 -5.65 6.47 8.50
CA PRO A 423 -6.12 7.83 8.26
C PRO A 423 -6.61 8.56 9.52
N LEU A 424 -6.95 7.84 10.57
CA LEU A 424 -7.53 8.39 11.80
C LEU A 424 -6.49 8.66 12.90
N ALA A 425 -5.28 8.12 12.78
CA ALA A 425 -4.30 8.12 13.86
C ALA A 425 -3.97 9.53 14.39
N GLU A 426 -3.76 10.49 13.50
CA GLU A 426 -3.44 11.89 13.83
C GLU A 426 -4.60 12.60 14.54
N GLU A 427 -5.83 12.40 14.03
CA GLU A 427 -7.02 13.04 14.58
C GLU A 427 -7.40 12.46 15.94
N VAL A 428 -7.33 11.12 16.06
CA VAL A 428 -7.67 10.39 17.28
C VAL A 428 -6.69 10.74 18.39
N VAL A 429 -5.38 10.78 18.11
CA VAL A 429 -4.40 11.12 19.15
C VAL A 429 -4.53 12.57 19.59
N ALA A 430 -4.76 13.52 18.67
CA ALA A 430 -4.95 14.93 19.03
C ALA A 430 -6.17 15.13 19.94
N ALA A 431 -7.26 14.41 19.66
CA ALA A 431 -8.46 14.45 20.49
C ALA A 431 -8.26 13.75 21.85
N ALA A 432 -7.47 12.67 21.89
CA ALA A 432 -7.12 11.98 23.12
C ALA A 432 -6.22 12.83 24.03
N GLU A 433 -5.22 13.51 23.45
CA GLU A 433 -4.35 14.45 24.18
C GLU A 433 -5.17 15.58 24.83
N GLU A 434 -6.17 16.11 24.12
CA GLU A 434 -7.09 17.10 24.69
C GLU A 434 -7.98 16.52 25.79
N GLN A 435 -8.49 15.31 25.61
CA GLN A 435 -9.27 14.64 26.64
C GLN A 435 -8.45 14.41 27.92
N GLU A 436 -7.21 13.95 27.84
CA GLU A 436 -6.37 13.74 29.03
C GLU A 436 -6.01 15.05 29.74
N ARG A 437 -5.85 16.16 28.99
CA ARG A 437 -5.71 17.50 29.61
C ARG A 437 -6.95 17.90 30.39
N GLN A 438 -8.12 17.68 29.83
CA GLN A 438 -9.40 17.94 30.52
C GLN A 438 -9.53 17.06 31.76
N GLU A 439 -9.21 15.77 31.66
CA GLU A 439 -9.27 14.82 32.78
C GLU A 439 -8.27 15.20 33.88
N THR A 440 -7.08 15.69 33.53
CA THR A 440 -6.10 16.22 34.50
C THR A 440 -6.68 17.41 35.27
N PHE A 441 -7.31 18.35 34.57
CA PHE A 441 -7.99 19.48 35.20
C PHE A 441 -9.14 19.01 36.10
N ILE A 442 -10.01 18.13 35.61
CA ILE A 442 -11.14 17.57 36.34
C ILE A 442 -10.66 16.87 37.61
N ALA A 443 -9.63 16.01 37.51
CA ALA A 443 -9.06 15.31 38.65
C ALA A 443 -8.52 16.29 39.70
N ALA A 444 -7.87 17.38 39.28
CA ALA A 444 -7.40 18.42 40.19
C ALA A 444 -8.55 19.15 40.90
N GLN A 445 -9.66 19.44 40.21
CA GLN A 445 -10.84 20.08 40.83
C GLN A 445 -11.54 19.12 41.81
N VAL A 446 -11.71 17.84 41.45
CA VAL A 446 -12.25 16.82 42.35
C VAL A 446 -11.36 16.65 43.58
N ALA A 447 -10.04 16.63 43.41
CA ALA A 447 -9.08 16.58 44.52
C ALA A 447 -9.15 17.83 45.42
N ALA A 448 -9.54 18.98 44.86
CA ALA A 448 -9.80 20.22 45.59
C ALA A 448 -11.17 20.23 46.30
N GLY A 449 -11.98 19.18 46.17
CA GLY A 449 -13.26 19.00 46.85
C GLY A 449 -14.49 19.40 46.04
N GLU A 450 -14.34 19.72 44.76
CA GLU A 450 -15.45 20.10 43.88
C GLU A 450 -16.31 18.88 43.50
N PRO A 451 -17.64 19.02 43.41
CA PRO A 451 -18.51 17.92 43.01
C PRO A 451 -18.34 17.55 41.53
N VAL A 452 -18.50 16.27 41.19
CA VAL A 452 -18.44 15.78 39.80
C VAL A 452 -19.61 16.26 38.93
N ALA A 453 -20.71 16.70 39.55
CA ALA A 453 -21.89 17.18 38.85
C ALA A 453 -21.58 18.50 38.12
N GLY A 454 -21.79 18.52 36.79
CA GLY A 454 -21.42 19.65 35.94
C GLY A 454 -19.94 19.71 35.58
N LEU A 455 -19.07 18.96 36.27
CA LEU A 455 -17.63 18.87 36.00
C LEU A 455 -17.28 17.71 35.04
N TYR A 456 -18.04 16.61 35.07
CA TYR A 456 -17.83 15.45 34.18
C TYR A 456 -19.17 14.91 33.63
N PRO A 457 -19.57 15.29 32.39
CA PRO A 457 -18.88 16.21 31.47
C PRO A 457 -18.97 17.67 31.92
N MET A 458 -17.96 18.48 31.57
CA MET A 458 -17.91 19.91 31.90
C MET A 458 -19.04 20.71 31.26
N ASP A 459 -19.76 21.49 32.06
CA ASP A 459 -20.71 22.52 31.64
C ASP A 459 -20.00 23.83 31.23
N GLU A 460 -20.78 24.88 30.94
CA GLU A 460 -20.24 26.17 30.50
C GLU A 460 -19.34 26.84 31.55
N HIS A 461 -19.67 26.71 32.85
CA HIS A 461 -18.88 27.27 33.94
C HIS A 461 -17.50 26.59 34.03
N TRP A 462 -17.48 25.26 34.00
CA TRP A 462 -16.24 24.49 34.09
C TRP A 462 -15.37 24.60 32.84
N ARG A 463 -15.98 24.75 31.65
CA ARG A 463 -15.22 25.04 30.41
C ARG A 463 -14.51 26.37 30.45
N ALA A 464 -15.13 27.42 31.02
CA ALA A 464 -14.48 28.71 31.21
C ALA A 464 -13.27 28.59 32.15
N ARG A 465 -13.44 27.92 33.31
CA ARG A 465 -12.33 27.67 34.25
C ARG A 465 -11.20 26.82 33.65
N TYR A 466 -11.54 25.85 32.80
CA TYR A 466 -10.55 25.05 32.08
C TYR A 466 -9.76 25.89 31.06
N ALA A 467 -10.42 26.79 30.32
CA ALA A 467 -9.75 27.70 29.40
C ALA A 467 -8.77 28.64 30.14
N ASP A 468 -9.17 29.16 31.30
CA ASP A 468 -8.30 29.97 32.16
C ASP A 468 -7.09 29.17 32.69
N TRP A 469 -7.32 27.90 33.08
CA TRP A 469 -6.27 26.99 33.52
C TRP A 469 -5.25 26.70 32.42
N LEU A 470 -5.71 26.49 31.18
CA LEU A 470 -4.83 26.31 30.01
C LEU A 470 -3.99 27.56 29.70
N ALA A 471 -4.57 28.75 29.84
CA ALA A 471 -3.87 30.02 29.58
C ALA A 471 -2.79 30.34 30.63
N GLY A 472 -2.87 29.71 31.81
CA GLY A 472 -1.93 29.88 32.91
C GLY A 472 -0.77 28.88 32.96
N GLN A 473 -0.70 27.92 32.03
CA GLN A 473 0.35 26.88 31.98
C GLN A 473 1.57 27.25 31.15
#